data_AF-A0A6P7GQJ3-F1
#
_entry.id   AF-A0A6P7GQJ3-F1
#
_cell.length_a   1.000
_cell.length_b   1.000
_cell.length_c   1.000
_cell.angle_alpha   90.00
_cell.angle_beta   90.00
_cell.angle_gamma   90.00
#
_symmetry.space_group_name_H-M   'P 1'
#
loop_
_entity.id
_entity.type
_entity.pdbx_description
1 polymer ?
#
loop_
_entity_poly.entity_id
_entity_poly.type
_entity_poly.pdbx_seq_one_letter_code
_entity_poly.pdbx_strand_id
1 'polypeptide(L)'
;MICAAHTLQLAIQDALSQDKQIGKVILDARRVVRVLRTQTFLYMLRKQNLKKPIIDCQTRWGSTFDMLKRLLEFKSFCTEMELTRVNKFKNLSESHWDKIREIVSVLEPVQKCTIKLQYEQLTIVSFFSDWQECKLCTEKLGFAFARQILNNTKKREKYY
;
A
#
# COMPACT_ATOMS: atom_id res chain seq x y z
N MET A 1 19.34 10.22 17.28
CA MET A 1 19.31 8.75 17.16
C MET A 1 18.29 8.41 16.09
N ILE A 2 18.72 7.88 14.93
CA ILE A 2 17.79 7.58 13.84
C ILE A 2 17.14 6.23 14.17
N CYS A 3 15.81 6.22 14.32
CA CYS A 3 15.07 5.00 14.65
C CYS A 3 15.01 4.08 13.42
N ALA A 4 15.20 2.77 13.60
CA ALA A 4 15.07 1.78 12.53
C ALA A 4 13.68 1.82 11.86
N ALA A 5 12.62 2.09 12.63
CA ALA A 5 11.29 2.33 12.08
C ALA A 5 11.28 3.52 11.11
N HIS A 6 11.93 4.62 11.48
CA HIS A 6 12.04 5.80 10.61
C HIS A 6 12.85 5.49 9.34
N THR A 7 13.90 4.69 9.46
CA THR A 7 14.70 4.24 8.31
C THR A 7 13.89 3.41 7.33
N LEU A 8 13.10 2.46 7.85
CA LEU A 8 12.22 1.62 7.06
C LEU A 8 11.17 2.48 6.33
N GLN A 9 10.55 3.42 7.04
CA GLN A 9 9.57 4.35 6.47
C GLN A 9 10.16 5.17 5.31
N LEU A 10 11.38 5.71 5.47
CA LEU A 10 12.06 6.44 4.40
C LEU A 10 12.41 5.53 3.22
N ALA A 11 12.89 4.30 3.47
CA ALA A 11 13.23 3.34 2.42
C ALA A 11 12.01 3.00 1.52
N ILE A 12 10.83 2.87 2.13
CA ILE A 12 9.57 2.63 1.43
C ILE A 12 9.15 3.87 0.64
N GLN A 13 9.20 5.05 1.26
CA GLN A 13 8.83 6.29 0.60
C GLN A 13 9.70 6.55 -0.63
N ASP A 14 11.00 6.29 -0.54
CA ASP A 14 11.91 6.34 -1.68
C ASP A 14 11.51 5.34 -2.77
N ALA A 15 11.25 4.07 -2.40
CA ALA A 15 10.90 3.04 -3.37
C ALA A 15 9.60 3.38 -4.13
N LEU A 16 8.59 3.89 -3.42
CA LEU A 16 7.33 4.34 -4.00
C LEU A 16 7.49 5.58 -4.90
N SER A 17 8.46 6.46 -4.59
CA SER A 17 8.67 7.71 -5.33
C SER A 17 9.59 7.54 -6.54
N GLN A 18 10.52 6.59 -6.50
CA GLN A 18 11.48 6.31 -7.57
C GLN A 18 10.86 5.55 -8.74
N ASP A 19 9.90 4.66 -8.47
CA ASP A 19 9.25 3.87 -9.50
C ASP A 19 8.07 4.64 -10.13
N LYS A 20 8.29 5.16 -11.34
CA LYS A 20 7.29 5.89 -12.11
C LYS A 20 6.05 5.05 -12.44
N GLN A 21 6.21 3.74 -12.62
CA GLN A 21 5.09 2.84 -12.92
C GLN A 21 4.21 2.70 -11.68
N ILE A 22 4.81 2.48 -10.51
CA ILE A 22 4.09 2.43 -9.22
C ILE A 22 3.40 3.77 -8.95
N GLY A 23 4.11 4.89 -9.17
CA GLY A 23 3.54 6.23 -9.03
C GLY A 23 2.29 6.43 -9.89
N LYS A 24 2.32 6.01 -11.17
CA LYS A 24 1.17 6.06 -12.08
C LYS A 24 0.00 5.20 -11.58
N VAL A 25 0.28 3.97 -11.15
CA VAL A 25 -0.73 3.04 -10.60
C VAL A 25 -1.43 3.67 -9.40
N ILE A 26 -0.68 4.29 -8.49
CA ILE A 26 -1.23 4.95 -7.30
C ILE A 26 -2.10 6.16 -7.70
N LEU A 27 -1.68 6.96 -8.69
CA LEU A 27 -2.48 8.09 -9.16
C LEU A 27 -3.80 7.63 -9.78
N ASP A 28 -3.78 6.57 -10.58
CA ASP A 28 -4.99 6.00 -11.16
C ASP A 28 -5.91 5.39 -10.09
N ALA A 29 -5.35 4.72 -9.08
CA ALA A 29 -6.08 4.23 -7.91
C ALA A 29 -6.76 5.37 -7.13
N ARG A 30 -6.04 6.48 -6.88
CA ARG A 30 -6.60 7.68 -6.22
C ARG A 30 -7.77 8.26 -7.02
N ARG A 31 -7.67 8.30 -8.35
CA ARG A 31 -8.77 8.78 -9.21
C ARG A 31 -10.02 7.93 -9.00
N VAL A 32 -9.90 6.60 -9.04
CA VAL A 32 -11.04 5.70 -8.82
C VAL A 32 -11.63 5.87 -7.42
N VAL A 33 -10.79 5.88 -6.38
CA VAL A 33 -11.23 6.09 -4.99
C VAL A 33 -11.99 7.41 -4.83
N ARG A 34 -11.54 8.51 -5.46
CA ARG A 34 -12.23 9.81 -5.43
C ARG A 34 -13.63 9.72 -6.04
N VAL A 35 -13.80 8.99 -7.14
CA VAL A 35 -15.11 8.76 -7.76
C VAL A 35 -16.00 7.93 -6.83
N LEU A 36 -15.47 6.84 -6.25
CA LEU A 36 -16.19 6.00 -5.28
C LEU A 36 -16.61 6.77 -4.01
N ARG A 37 -15.96 7.89 -3.72
CA ARG A 37 -16.26 8.78 -2.59
C ARG A 37 -17.36 9.81 -2.84
N THR A 38 -17.87 9.91 -4.08
CA THR A 38 -19.02 10.77 -4.38
C THR A 38 -20.31 10.19 -3.79
N GLN A 39 -21.30 11.05 -3.51
CA GLN A 39 -22.53 10.66 -2.83
C GLN A 39 -23.27 9.50 -3.51
N THR A 40 -23.29 9.52 -4.85
CA THR A 40 -23.94 8.50 -5.68
C THR A 40 -23.31 7.12 -5.50
N PHE A 41 -21.99 7.01 -5.58
CA PHE A 41 -21.30 5.72 -5.38
C PHE A 41 -21.29 5.30 -3.91
N LEU A 42 -21.19 6.23 -2.96
CA LEU A 42 -21.31 5.91 -1.54
C LEU A 42 -22.68 5.30 -1.20
N TYR A 43 -23.75 5.79 -1.82
CA TYR A 43 -25.08 5.19 -1.66
C TYR A 43 -25.13 3.75 -2.21
N MET A 44 -24.58 3.52 -3.41
CA MET A 44 -24.54 2.18 -4.02
C MET A 44 -23.70 1.18 -3.20
N LEU A 45 -22.52 1.61 -2.75
CA LEU A 45 -21.65 0.80 -1.88
C LEU A 45 -22.38 0.41 -0.59
N ARG A 46 -23.10 1.35 0.04
CA ARG A 46 -23.93 1.07 1.23
C ARG A 46 -25.05 0.08 0.93
N LYS A 47 -25.72 0.20 -0.23
CA LYS A 47 -26.77 -0.73 -0.65
C LYS A 47 -26.26 -2.17 -0.82
N GLN A 48 -24.99 -2.32 -1.18
CA GLN A 48 -24.30 -3.62 -1.27
C GLN A 48 -23.57 -4.02 0.03
N ASN A 49 -23.78 -3.32 1.15
CA ASN A 49 -23.10 -3.54 2.44
C ASN A 49 -21.56 -3.47 2.37
N LEU A 50 -21.02 -2.73 1.40
CA LEU A 50 -19.58 -2.52 1.25
C LEU A 50 -19.09 -1.38 2.14
N LYS A 51 -17.84 -1.50 2.60
CA LYS A 51 -17.18 -0.47 3.42
C LYS A 51 -16.98 0.81 2.62
N LYS A 52 -16.77 1.92 3.35
CA LYS A 52 -16.42 3.20 2.71
C LYS A 52 -15.00 3.15 2.12
N PRO A 53 -14.75 3.76 0.95
CA PRO A 53 -13.39 3.95 0.45
C PRO A 53 -12.57 4.87 1.37
N ILE A 54 -11.27 4.59 1.46
CA ILE A 54 -10.28 5.35 2.23
C ILE A 54 -9.55 6.28 1.25
N ILE A 55 -9.36 7.55 1.61
CA ILE A 55 -8.52 8.49 0.86
C ILE A 55 -7.16 8.52 1.54
N ASP A 56 -6.09 8.40 0.77
CA ASP A 56 -4.73 8.45 1.31
C ASP A 56 -4.27 9.88 1.64
N CYS A 57 -3.29 9.97 2.53
CA CYS A 57 -2.46 11.13 2.75
C CYS A 57 -1.15 10.93 1.98
N GLN A 58 -0.93 11.71 0.92
CA GLN A 58 0.16 11.48 -0.04
C GLN A 58 1.56 11.44 0.58
N THR A 59 1.75 12.13 1.70
CA THR A 59 3.03 12.21 2.42
C THR A 59 3.25 11.05 3.40
N ARG A 60 2.25 10.17 3.59
CA ARG A 60 2.30 9.04 4.53
C ARG A 60 2.00 7.74 3.81
N TRP A 61 3.04 6.99 3.47
CA TRP A 61 2.93 5.73 2.72
C TRP A 61 1.96 4.72 3.35
N GLY A 62 1.85 4.67 4.68
CA GLY A 62 0.91 3.77 5.37
C GLY A 62 -0.55 4.03 4.99
N SER A 63 -0.92 5.30 4.80
CA SER A 63 -2.27 5.65 4.33
C SER A 63 -2.49 5.30 2.85
N THR A 64 -1.44 5.33 2.03
CA THR A 64 -1.48 4.82 0.66
C THR A 64 -1.70 3.30 0.66
N PHE A 65 -1.01 2.56 1.54
CA PHE A 65 -1.23 1.13 1.74
C PHE A 65 -2.68 0.84 2.14
N ASP A 66 -3.24 1.56 3.13
CA ASP A 66 -4.62 1.36 3.57
C ASP A 66 -5.64 1.66 2.47
N MET A 67 -5.42 2.72 1.68
CA MET A 67 -6.25 3.05 0.52
C MET A 67 -6.22 1.91 -0.51
N LEU A 68 -5.03 1.44 -0.90
CA LEU A 68 -4.88 0.40 -1.91
C LEU A 68 -5.47 -0.93 -1.43
N LYS A 69 -5.22 -1.31 -0.17
CA LYS A 69 -5.77 -2.52 0.44
C LYS A 69 -7.30 -2.48 0.45
N ARG A 70 -7.90 -1.34 0.84
CA ARG A 70 -9.37 -1.16 0.77
C ARG A 70 -9.88 -1.17 -0.66
N LEU A 71 -9.16 -0.57 -1.61
CA LEU A 71 -9.59 -0.51 -3.01
C LEU A 71 -9.70 -1.90 -3.64
N LEU A 72 -8.83 -2.85 -3.25
CA LEU A 72 -8.90 -4.24 -3.71
C LEU A 72 -10.23 -4.91 -3.34
N GLU A 73 -10.85 -4.54 -2.21
CA GLU A 73 -12.17 -5.02 -1.80
C GLU A 73 -13.29 -4.60 -2.78
N PHE A 74 -13.06 -3.56 -3.59
CA PHE A 74 -14.06 -3.02 -4.53
C PHE A 74 -13.84 -3.46 -5.99
N LYS A 75 -12.92 -4.39 -6.28
CA LYS A 75 -12.62 -4.79 -7.67
C LYS A 75 -13.89 -5.26 -8.42
N SER A 76 -14.70 -6.11 -7.79
CA SER A 76 -15.96 -6.61 -8.36
C SER A 76 -16.95 -5.48 -8.61
N PHE A 77 -17.15 -4.61 -7.61
CA PHE A 77 -18.02 -3.44 -7.70
C PHE A 77 -17.60 -2.52 -8.85
N CYS A 78 -16.31 -2.15 -8.94
CA CYS A 78 -15.80 -1.28 -10.00
C CYS A 78 -16.01 -1.91 -11.40
N THR A 79 -15.87 -3.23 -11.51
CA THR A 79 -16.10 -3.96 -12.77
C THR A 79 -17.57 -3.91 -13.17
N GLU A 80 -18.49 -4.14 -12.22
CA GLU A 80 -19.93 -4.02 -12.43
C GLU A 80 -20.33 -2.61 -12.89
N MET A 81 -19.81 -1.57 -12.23
CA MET A 81 -20.12 -0.17 -12.54
C MET A 81 -19.68 0.24 -13.95
N GLU A 82 -18.54 -0.27 -14.42
CA GLU A 82 -18.05 -0.02 -15.78
C GLU A 82 -18.89 -0.78 -16.82
N LEU A 83 -19.19 -2.06 -16.58
CA LEU A 83 -20.00 -2.90 -17.48
C LEU A 83 -21.42 -2.34 -17.65
N THR A 84 -22.03 -1.88 -16.55
CA THR A 84 -23.36 -1.26 -16.56
C THR A 84 -23.36 0.21 -16.99
N ARG A 85 -22.17 0.78 -17.27
CA ARG A 85 -21.96 2.18 -17.71
C ARG A 85 -22.52 3.23 -16.74
N VAL A 86 -22.62 2.90 -15.45
CA VAL A 86 -23.15 3.81 -14.43
C VAL A 86 -22.29 5.07 -14.36
N ASN A 87 -22.90 6.23 -14.58
CA ASN A 87 -22.25 7.55 -14.52
C ASN A 87 -20.94 7.65 -15.31
N LYS A 88 -20.80 6.89 -16.42
CA LYS A 88 -19.56 6.82 -17.20
C LYS A 88 -18.33 6.45 -16.34
N PHE A 89 -18.53 5.61 -15.33
CA PHE A 89 -17.46 5.11 -14.47
C PHE A 89 -16.36 4.46 -15.31
N LYS A 90 -15.10 4.78 -14.98
CA LYS A 90 -13.92 4.20 -15.62
C LYS A 90 -13.16 3.39 -14.59
N ASN A 91 -13.04 2.10 -14.82
CA ASN A 91 -12.32 1.20 -13.93
C ASN A 91 -10.81 1.29 -14.17
N LEU A 92 -10.04 0.65 -13.29
CA LEU A 92 -8.63 0.34 -13.54
C LEU A 92 -8.53 -0.84 -14.51
N SER A 93 -7.47 -0.85 -15.32
CA SER A 93 -7.13 -2.02 -16.12
C SER A 93 -6.73 -3.20 -15.24
N GLU A 94 -6.85 -4.43 -15.75
CA GLU A 94 -6.42 -5.64 -15.04
C GLU A 94 -4.95 -5.58 -14.62
N SER A 95 -4.07 -5.06 -15.48
CA SER A 95 -2.65 -4.83 -15.16
C SER A 95 -2.43 -3.88 -13.98
N HIS A 96 -3.27 -2.85 -13.83
CA HIS A 96 -3.22 -1.97 -12.67
C HIS A 96 -3.72 -2.69 -11.41
N TRP A 97 -4.78 -3.50 -11.52
CA TRP A 97 -5.26 -4.32 -10.41
C TRP A 97 -4.21 -5.33 -9.93
N ASP A 98 -3.50 -6.00 -10.84
CA ASP A 98 -2.39 -6.90 -10.52
C ASP A 98 -1.26 -6.15 -9.82
N LYS A 99 -0.87 -4.99 -10.35
CA LYS A 99 0.19 -4.18 -9.74
C LYS A 99 -0.20 -3.67 -8.35
N ILE A 100 -1.47 -3.31 -8.12
CA ILE A 100 -1.96 -2.94 -6.78
C ILE A 100 -1.87 -4.13 -5.82
N ARG A 101 -2.25 -5.34 -6.25
CA ARG A 101 -2.10 -6.56 -5.44
C ARG A 101 -0.64 -6.81 -5.07
N GLU A 102 0.28 -6.66 -6.03
CA GLU A 102 1.72 -6.77 -5.78
C GLU A 102 2.19 -5.75 -4.73
N ILE A 103 1.87 -4.47 -4.93
CA ILE A 103 2.26 -3.40 -3.99
C ILE A 103 1.73 -3.68 -2.57
N VAL A 104 0.45 -4.04 -2.44
CA VAL A 104 -0.15 -4.35 -1.13
C VAL A 104 0.53 -5.56 -0.49
N SER A 105 0.80 -6.61 -1.26
CA SER A 105 1.47 -7.83 -0.76
C SER A 105 2.87 -7.54 -0.25
N VAL A 106 3.62 -6.68 -0.95
CA VAL A 106 4.97 -6.27 -0.55
C VAL A 106 4.96 -5.36 0.68
N LEU A 107 4.02 -4.42 0.75
CA LEU A 107 3.95 -3.45 1.85
C LEU A 107 3.34 -4.05 3.13
N GLU A 108 2.58 -5.15 3.05
CA GLU A 108 1.93 -5.75 4.22
C GLU A 108 2.90 -6.23 5.33
N PRO A 109 3.95 -7.04 5.05
CA PRO A 109 4.93 -7.40 6.09
C PRO A 109 5.64 -6.17 6.66
N VAL A 110 5.88 -5.17 5.81
CA VAL A 110 6.56 -3.92 6.18
C VAL A 110 5.69 -3.04 7.07
N GLN A 111 4.39 -2.96 6.81
CA GLN A 111 3.41 -2.25 7.64
C GLN A 111 3.28 -2.91 9.01
N LYS A 112 3.20 -4.25 9.06
CA LYS A 112 3.18 -5.00 10.33
C LYS A 112 4.44 -4.72 11.15
N CYS A 113 5.61 -4.81 10.53
CA CYS A 113 6.88 -4.50 11.18
C CYS A 113 6.90 -3.05 11.71
N THR A 114 6.52 -2.07 10.89
CA THR A 114 6.49 -0.67 11.30
C THR A 114 5.62 -0.45 12.54
N ILE A 115 4.45 -1.10 12.63
CA ILE A 115 3.57 -1.02 13.81
C ILE A 115 4.25 -1.64 15.04
N LYS A 116 4.85 -2.84 14.90
CA LYS A 116 5.56 -3.50 16.02
C LYS A 116 6.72 -2.64 16.53
N LEU A 117 7.48 -2.04 15.62
CA LEU A 117 8.63 -1.19 15.94
C LEU A 117 8.25 0.14 16.60
N GLN A 118 7.00 0.58 16.48
CA GLN A 118 6.48 1.79 17.12
C GLN A 118 5.96 1.54 18.54
N TYR A 119 6.03 0.30 19.03
CA TYR A 119 5.59 -0.04 20.38
C TYR A 119 6.50 0.57 21.44
N GLU A 120 5.92 1.20 22.46
CA GLU A 120 6.67 1.95 23.49
C GLU A 120 7.61 1.06 24.32
N GLN A 121 7.23 -0.21 24.53
CA GLN A 121 8.00 -1.18 25.32
C GLN A 121 8.70 -2.21 24.42
N LEU A 122 9.33 -1.75 23.34
CA LEU A 122 10.05 -2.64 22.43
C LEU A 122 11.40 -3.07 23.02
N THR A 123 11.58 -4.37 23.26
CA THR A 123 12.88 -4.93 23.66
C THR A 123 13.81 -5.06 22.46
N ILE A 124 15.12 -5.10 22.72
CA ILE A 124 16.14 -5.32 21.67
C ILE A 124 15.92 -6.67 20.95
N VAL A 125 15.55 -7.72 21.68
CA VAL A 125 15.31 -9.06 21.11
C VAL A 125 14.09 -9.04 20.19
N SER A 126 12.97 -8.47 20.64
CA SER A 126 11.77 -8.32 19.81
C SER A 126 12.05 -7.47 18.58
N PHE A 127 12.82 -6.39 18.74
CA PHE A 127 13.26 -5.55 17.62
C PHE A 127 13.96 -6.36 16.53
N PHE A 128 15.03 -7.09 16.88
CA PHE A 128 15.79 -7.86 15.89
C PHE A 128 14.97 -8.98 15.26
N SER A 129 14.14 -9.65 16.06
CA SER A 129 13.24 -10.70 15.57
C SER A 129 12.27 -10.15 14.53
N ASP A 130 11.54 -9.08 14.85
CA ASP A 130 10.56 -8.46 13.96
C ASP A 130 11.20 -7.87 12.70
N TRP A 131 12.39 -7.27 12.85
CA TRP A 131 13.16 -6.73 11.73
C TRP A 131 13.59 -7.82 10.74
N GLN A 132 14.11 -8.93 11.26
CA GLN A 132 14.57 -10.05 10.44
C GLN A 132 13.40 -10.79 9.78
N GLU A 133 12.30 -11.00 10.52
CA GLU A 133 11.06 -11.57 9.99
C GLU A 133 10.56 -10.72 8.82
N CYS A 134 10.50 -9.40 8.98
CA CYS A 134 10.09 -8.48 7.92
C CYS A 134 10.93 -8.63 6.65
N LYS A 135 12.27 -8.67 6.79
CA LYS A 135 13.18 -8.80 5.65
C LYS A 135 12.96 -10.14 4.92
N LEU A 136 12.86 -11.23 5.66
CA LEU A 136 12.64 -12.57 5.11
C LEU A 136 11.27 -12.69 4.42
N CYS A 137 10.20 -12.22 5.06
CA CYS A 137 8.86 -12.24 4.46
C CYS A 137 8.80 -11.42 3.18
N THR A 138 9.46 -10.26 3.14
CA THR A 138 9.50 -9.39 1.97
C THR A 138 10.33 -10.02 0.84
N GLU A 139 11.47 -10.63 1.16
CA GLU A 139 12.35 -11.28 0.18
C GLU A 139 11.70 -12.48 -0.50
N LYS A 140 10.97 -13.31 0.27
CA LYS A 140 10.25 -14.49 -0.22
C LYS A 140 9.20 -14.18 -1.29
N LEU A 141 8.71 -12.94 -1.38
CA LEU A 141 7.73 -12.54 -2.38
C LEU A 141 8.30 -12.50 -3.81
N GLY A 142 9.63 -12.43 -3.98
CA GLY A 142 10.28 -12.50 -5.29
C GLY A 142 10.05 -11.30 -6.23
N PHE A 143 9.24 -10.31 -5.84
CA PHE A 143 8.95 -9.14 -6.67
C PHE A 143 10.15 -8.19 -6.80
N ALA A 144 10.24 -7.50 -7.94
CA ALA A 144 11.24 -6.45 -8.15
C ALA A 144 11.09 -5.31 -7.12
N PHE A 145 9.85 -4.93 -6.81
CA PHE A 145 9.53 -3.91 -5.81
C PHE A 145 10.00 -4.32 -4.39
N ALA A 146 9.81 -5.58 -4.01
CA ALA A 146 10.31 -6.12 -2.74
C ALA A 146 11.84 -5.99 -2.63
N ARG A 147 12.56 -6.38 -3.69
CA ARG A 147 14.03 -6.24 -3.75
C ARG A 147 14.48 -4.79 -3.65
N GLN A 148 13.76 -3.85 -4.27
CA GLN A 148 14.08 -2.43 -4.18
C GLN A 148 13.95 -1.90 -2.75
N ILE A 149 12.89 -2.24 -2.02
CA ILE A 149 12.73 -1.86 -0.60
C ILE A 149 13.86 -2.42 0.25
N LEU A 150 14.20 -3.70 0.08
CA LEU A 150 15.29 -4.34 0.83
C LEU A 150 16.65 -3.69 0.54
N ASN A 151 16.93 -3.35 -0.72
CA ASN A 151 18.15 -2.65 -1.10
C ASN A 151 18.22 -1.24 -0.50
N ASN A 152 17.12 -0.49 -0.51
CA ASN A 152 17.04 0.83 0.11
C ASN A 152 17.25 0.73 1.63
N THR A 153 16.68 -0.30 2.26
CA THR A 153 16.86 -0.57 3.69
C THR A 153 18.33 -0.87 4.02
N LYS A 154 18.98 -1.79 3.27
CA LYS A 154 20.41 -2.12 3.43
C LYS A 154 21.34 -0.92 3.21
N LYS A 155 21.05 -0.08 2.23
CA LYS A 155 21.84 1.15 1.98
C LYS A 155 21.79 2.09 3.19
N ARG A 156 20.62 2.21 3.81
CA ARG A 156 20.42 3.08 4.97
C ARG A 156 20.96 2.46 6.26
N GLU A 157 21.02 1.12 6.37
CA GLU A 157 21.70 0.40 7.45
C GLU A 157 23.23 0.65 7.49
N LYS A 158 23.88 1.00 6.36
CA LYS A 158 25.34 1.25 6.29
C LYS A 158 25.81 2.59 6.88
N TYR A 159 24.91 3.49 7.22
CA TYR A 159 25.23 4.80 7.80
C TYR A 159 25.07 4.81 9.32
N TYR A 160 25.10 3.62 9.94
CA TYR A 160 25.06 3.39 11.38
C TYR A 160 26.37 2.78 11.86
#